data_AF-A0A7J4SNX4-F1
#
_entry.id   AF-A0A7J4SNX4-F1
#
_cell.length_a   1.000
_cell.length_b   1.000
_cell.length_c   1.000
_cell.angle_alpha   90.00
_cell.angle_beta   90.00
_cell.angle_gamma   90.00
#
_symmetry.space_group_name_H-M   'P 1'
#
loop_
_entity.id
_entity.type
_entity.pdbx_description
1 polymer ?
#
loop_
_entity_poly.entity_id
_entity_poly.type
_entity_poly.pdbx_seq_one_letter_code
_entity_poly.pdbx_strand_id
1 'polypeptide(L)'
;MANHRGWLGRSIDRSAKWLLRFRIFKTLGKWIVNSRLAWSLVSRIERVRGVRARSRLRELDPSELPQHISIIMDGNRRFAWAHSMESGQGHSAGKERLKEVMKWVLDLDIPYLTVYALSSENLTNRTEEEIEILFDLYVQGLNEISVDPLIHENGVRV
;
A
#
# COMPACT_ATOMS: atom_id res chain seq x y z
N MET A 1 23.11 -25.45 -36.37
CA MET A 1 22.35 -26.63 -35.90
C MET A 1 20.89 -26.22 -35.75
N ALA A 2 20.05 -26.56 -36.73
CA ALA A 2 18.64 -26.15 -36.78
C ALA A 2 17.78 -27.12 -35.96
N ASN A 3 17.04 -26.58 -35.00
CA ASN A 3 16.26 -27.33 -34.03
C ASN A 3 14.98 -27.88 -34.69
N HIS A 4 14.89 -29.20 -34.88
CA HIS A 4 13.71 -29.89 -35.40
C HIS A 4 12.56 -29.82 -34.36
N ARG A 5 11.74 -28.77 -34.41
CA ARG A 5 10.43 -28.80 -33.75
C ARG A 5 9.51 -29.72 -34.55
N GLY A 6 9.36 -30.95 -34.07
CA GLY A 6 8.48 -31.98 -34.66
C GLY A 6 7.01 -31.52 -34.78
N TRP A 7 6.23 -32.25 -35.57
CA TRP A 7 4.81 -31.97 -35.85
C TRP A 7 3.96 -31.74 -34.58
N LEU A 8 4.27 -32.48 -33.51
CA LEU A 8 3.69 -32.31 -32.17
C LEU A 8 3.92 -30.91 -31.59
N GLY A 9 5.15 -30.37 -31.72
CA GLY A 9 5.49 -29.04 -31.20
C GLY A 9 4.75 -27.90 -31.93
N ARG A 10 4.47 -28.06 -33.23
CA ARG A 10 3.68 -27.09 -34.00
C ARG A 10 2.19 -27.15 -33.63
N SER A 11 1.68 -28.33 -33.29
CA SER A 11 0.29 -28.50 -32.83
C SER A 11 0.07 -27.88 -31.45
N ILE A 12 1.00 -28.10 -30.52
CA ILE A 12 0.98 -27.51 -29.17
C ILE A 12 1.05 -25.98 -29.25
N ASP A 13 1.93 -25.43 -30.10
CA ASP A 13 2.07 -23.97 -30.28
C ASP A 13 0.81 -23.32 -30.87
N ARG A 14 0.11 -24.02 -31.79
CA ARG A 14 -1.19 -23.54 -32.32
C ARG A 14 -2.27 -23.53 -31.24
N SER A 15 -2.35 -24.58 -30.43
CA SER A 15 -3.31 -24.65 -29.33
C SER A 15 -3.03 -23.59 -28.26
N ALA A 16 -1.76 -23.35 -27.92
CA ALA A 16 -1.36 -22.29 -27.00
C ALA A 16 -1.71 -20.89 -27.53
N LYS A 17 -1.41 -20.60 -28.81
CA LYS A 17 -1.79 -19.35 -29.48
C LYS A 17 -3.31 -19.16 -29.55
N TRP A 18 -4.06 -20.23 -29.79
CA TRP A 18 -5.52 -20.21 -29.83
C TRP A 18 -6.10 -19.90 -28.44
N LEU A 19 -5.61 -20.55 -27.39
CA LEU A 19 -6.07 -20.30 -26.01
C LEU A 19 -5.73 -18.89 -25.50
N LEU A 20 -4.58 -18.33 -25.92
CA LEU A 20 -4.22 -16.93 -25.65
C LEU A 20 -5.11 -15.93 -26.41
N ARG A 21 -5.42 -16.21 -27.69
CA ARG A 21 -6.30 -15.39 -28.54
C ARG A 21 -7.70 -15.24 -27.95
N PHE A 22 -8.23 -16.29 -27.31
CA PHE A 22 -9.56 -16.26 -26.66
C PHE A 22 -9.51 -15.89 -25.18
N ARG A 23 -8.35 -15.51 -24.64
CA ARG A 23 -8.17 -15.13 -23.21
C ARG A 23 -8.67 -16.18 -22.20
N ILE A 24 -8.79 -17.44 -22.61
CA ILE A 24 -9.35 -18.54 -21.79
C ILE A 24 -8.51 -18.74 -20.52
N PHE A 25 -7.18 -18.64 -20.63
CA PHE A 25 -6.29 -18.68 -19.46
C PHE A 25 -6.37 -17.42 -18.59
N LYS A 26 -6.81 -16.28 -19.14
CA LYS A 26 -6.92 -15.03 -18.39
C LYS A 26 -8.14 -15.04 -17.46
N THR A 27 -9.26 -15.63 -17.89
CA THR A 27 -10.46 -15.79 -17.06
C THR A 27 -10.24 -16.83 -15.97
N LEU A 28 -9.68 -17.99 -16.30
CA LEU A 28 -9.31 -19.03 -15.32
C LEU A 28 -8.25 -18.54 -14.33
N GLY A 29 -7.20 -17.87 -14.81
CA GLY A 29 -6.17 -17.28 -13.95
C GLY A 29 -6.74 -16.23 -13.00
N LYS A 30 -7.64 -15.37 -13.48
CA LYS A 30 -8.32 -14.38 -12.63
C LYS A 30 -9.20 -15.03 -11.57
N TRP A 31 -9.85 -16.16 -11.89
CA TRP A 31 -10.69 -16.91 -10.96
C TRP A 31 -9.87 -17.60 -9.86
N ILE A 32 -8.73 -18.19 -10.23
CA ILE A 32 -7.80 -18.82 -9.27
C ILE A 32 -7.21 -17.77 -8.32
N VAL A 33 -6.73 -16.64 -8.85
CA VAL A 33 -6.14 -15.55 -8.06
C VAL A 33 -7.15 -14.92 -7.08
N ASN A 34 -8.43 -14.85 -7.46
CA ASN A 34 -9.49 -14.32 -6.60
C ASN A 34 -10.15 -15.38 -5.69
N SER A 35 -9.63 -16.61 -5.64
CA SER A 35 -10.20 -17.66 -4.78
C SER A 35 -9.84 -17.45 -3.30
N ARG A 36 -10.74 -17.82 -2.38
CA ARG A 36 -10.50 -17.75 -0.93
C ARG A 36 -9.27 -18.57 -0.50
N LEU A 37 -8.99 -19.67 -1.20
CA LEU A 37 -7.83 -20.51 -0.95
C LEU A 37 -6.53 -19.83 -1.40
N ALA A 38 -6.52 -19.18 -2.57
CA ALA A 38 -5.37 -18.39 -3.02
C ALA A 38 -5.11 -17.22 -2.07
N TRP A 39 -6.14 -16.48 -1.65
CA TRP A 39 -5.99 -15.43 -0.64
C TRP A 39 -5.54 -15.97 0.72
N SER A 40 -5.99 -17.15 1.16
CA SER A 40 -5.53 -17.79 2.40
C SER A 40 -4.05 -18.20 2.34
N LEU A 41 -3.60 -18.77 1.21
CA LEU A 41 -2.20 -19.10 0.97
C LEU A 41 -1.33 -17.86 0.86
N VAL A 42 -1.74 -16.88 0.05
CA VAL A 42 -1.04 -15.61 -0.13
C VAL A 42 -0.95 -14.88 1.20
N SER A 43 -2.05 -14.73 1.95
CA SER A 43 -2.02 -14.05 3.25
C SER A 43 -1.12 -14.75 4.27
N ARG A 44 -1.04 -16.09 4.25
CA ARG A 44 -0.11 -16.84 5.11
C ARG A 44 1.35 -16.62 4.71
N ILE A 45 1.65 -16.60 3.41
CA ILE A 45 2.99 -16.31 2.88
C ILE A 45 3.38 -14.85 3.17
N GLU A 46 2.48 -13.90 2.94
CA GLU A 46 2.67 -12.48 3.23
C GLU A 46 2.89 -12.25 4.73
N ARG A 47 2.17 -12.97 5.61
CA ARG A 47 2.43 -12.94 7.05
C ARG A 47 3.86 -13.39 7.39
N VAL A 48 4.32 -14.50 6.80
CA VAL A 48 5.68 -15.01 7.03
C VAL A 48 6.75 -14.06 6.45
N ARG A 49 6.49 -13.45 5.28
CA ARG A 49 7.36 -12.44 4.67
C ARG A 49 7.44 -11.18 5.53
N GLY A 50 6.32 -10.69 6.04
CA GLY A 50 6.26 -9.52 6.91
C GLY A 50 7.03 -9.73 8.21
N VAL A 51 6.87 -10.90 8.86
CA VAL A 51 7.65 -11.25 10.06
C VAL A 51 9.14 -11.30 9.75
N ARG A 52 9.55 -11.97 8.67
CA ARG A 52 10.97 -12.03 8.27
C ARG A 52 11.57 -10.67 7.90
N ALA A 53 10.79 -9.80 7.26
CA ALA A 53 11.25 -8.45 6.92
C ALA A 53 11.54 -7.64 8.20
N ARG A 54 10.66 -7.70 9.20
CA ARG A 54 10.90 -7.05 10.50
C ARG A 54 12.11 -7.61 11.23
N SER A 55 12.29 -8.93 11.24
CA SER A 55 13.47 -9.56 11.85
C SER A 55 14.76 -9.04 11.21
N ARG A 56 14.80 -8.96 9.87
CA ARG A 56 15.97 -8.42 9.16
C ARG A 56 16.25 -6.97 9.52
N LEU A 57 15.22 -6.11 9.55
CA LEU A 57 15.40 -4.70 9.89
C LEU A 57 15.97 -4.51 11.31
N ARG A 58 15.63 -5.40 12.25
CA ARG A 58 16.18 -5.39 13.61
C ARG A 58 17.61 -5.94 13.72
N GLU A 59 18.04 -6.70 12.72
CA GLU A 59 19.40 -7.25 12.63
C GLU A 59 20.37 -6.32 11.89
N LEU A 60 19.85 -5.29 11.20
CA LEU A 60 20.67 -4.27 10.55
C LEU A 60 21.32 -3.37 11.60
N ASP A 61 22.51 -2.87 11.27
CA ASP A 61 23.11 -1.78 12.02
C ASP A 61 22.23 -0.52 11.84
N PRO A 62 21.92 0.26 12.89
CA PRO A 62 21.16 1.50 12.77
C PRO A 62 21.71 2.47 11.70
N SER A 63 23.02 2.42 11.42
CA SER A 63 23.66 3.20 10.35
C SER A 63 23.24 2.79 8.93
N GLU A 64 22.69 1.59 8.74
CA GLU A 64 22.15 1.11 7.47
C GLU A 64 20.69 1.53 7.26
N LEU A 65 20.00 2.02 8.30
CA LEU A 65 18.64 2.52 8.20
C LEU A 65 18.61 3.95 7.65
N PRO A 66 17.58 4.30 6.86
CA PRO A 66 17.41 5.66 6.40
C PRO A 66 17.18 6.59 7.58
N GLN A 67 17.87 7.73 7.59
CA GLN A 67 17.66 8.76 8.61
C GLN A 67 16.39 9.59 8.37
N HIS A 68 15.85 9.56 7.15
CA HIS A 68 14.68 10.34 6.77
C HIS A 68 13.81 9.56 5.77
N ILE A 69 12.52 9.46 6.08
CA ILE A 69 11.51 8.91 5.18
C ILE A 69 10.57 10.03 4.73
N SER A 70 10.29 10.09 3.43
CA SER A 70 9.25 10.95 2.85
C SER A 70 8.15 10.11 2.20
N ILE A 71 6.89 10.42 2.48
CA ILE A 71 5.73 9.65 2.04
C ILE A 71 4.71 10.55 1.36
N ILE A 72 4.26 10.13 0.18
CA ILE A 72 3.07 10.68 -0.48
C ILE A 72 1.90 9.75 -0.19
N MET A 73 0.92 10.24 0.57
CA MET A 73 -0.27 9.45 0.96
C MET A 73 -1.34 9.49 -0.12
N ASP A 74 -1.07 8.86 -1.26
CA ASP A 74 -2.01 8.78 -2.36
C ASP A 74 -2.87 7.49 -2.27
N GLY A 75 -4.04 7.52 -2.89
CA GLY A 75 -4.89 6.35 -3.06
C GLY A 75 -6.16 6.36 -2.22
N ASN A 76 -6.35 7.29 -1.29
CA ASN A 76 -7.51 7.33 -0.38
C ASN A 76 -8.86 7.29 -1.12
N ARG A 77 -9.03 8.10 -2.18
CA ARG A 77 -10.25 8.07 -3.01
C ARG A 77 -10.44 6.76 -3.77
N ARG A 78 -9.35 6.18 -4.29
CA ARG A 78 -9.39 4.88 -4.99
C ARG A 78 -9.73 3.75 -4.02
N PHE A 79 -9.21 3.82 -2.80
CA PHE A 79 -9.55 2.90 -1.71
C PHE A 79 -11.02 3.01 -1.35
N ALA A 80 -11.55 4.22 -1.14
CA ALA A 80 -12.96 4.43 -0.87
C ALA A 80 -13.85 3.85 -1.98
N TRP A 81 -13.54 4.18 -3.24
CA TRP A 81 -14.29 3.67 -4.39
C TRP A 81 -14.27 2.15 -4.48
N ALA A 82 -13.12 1.51 -4.25
CA ALA A 82 -12.99 0.05 -4.29
C ALA A 82 -13.79 -0.67 -3.19
N HIS A 83 -14.15 0.05 -2.11
CA HIS A 83 -14.91 -0.48 -0.98
C HIS A 83 -16.34 0.09 -0.90
N SER A 84 -16.80 0.78 -1.94
CA SER A 84 -18.13 1.44 -1.96
C SER A 84 -18.33 2.40 -0.78
N MET A 85 -17.28 3.11 -0.39
CA MET A 85 -17.25 4.10 0.67
C MET A 85 -17.20 5.52 0.11
N GLU A 86 -17.61 6.50 0.91
CA GLU A 86 -17.45 7.91 0.59
C GLU A 86 -15.97 8.34 0.64
N SER A 87 -15.59 9.35 -0.15
CA SER A 87 -14.22 9.86 -0.21
C SER A 87 -13.67 10.25 1.17
N GLY A 88 -14.49 10.89 2.01
CA GLY A 88 -14.12 11.26 3.38
C GLY A 88 -13.74 10.06 4.26
N GLN A 89 -14.45 8.94 4.12
CA GLN A 89 -14.11 7.69 4.81
C GLN A 89 -12.77 7.13 4.33
N GLY A 90 -12.47 7.25 3.03
CA GLY A 90 -11.16 6.89 2.49
C GLY A 90 -10.03 7.74 3.07
N HIS A 91 -10.24 9.05 3.20
CA HIS A 91 -9.26 9.95 3.81
C HIS A 91 -9.08 9.67 5.31
N SER A 92 -10.16 9.38 6.03
CA SER A 92 -10.12 8.95 7.44
C SER A 92 -9.34 7.64 7.61
N ALA A 93 -9.56 6.65 6.74
CA ALA A 93 -8.75 5.43 6.71
C ALA A 93 -7.27 5.73 6.44
N GLY A 94 -6.98 6.70 5.56
CA GLY A 94 -5.61 7.18 5.31
C GLY A 94 -4.94 7.78 6.55
N LYS A 95 -5.66 8.60 7.34
CA LYS A 95 -5.19 9.13 8.63
C LYS A 95 -4.82 8.01 9.60
N GLU A 96 -5.67 7.00 9.74
CA GLU A 96 -5.37 5.86 10.63
C GLU A 96 -4.15 5.06 10.16
N ARG A 97 -3.95 4.92 8.84
CA ARG A 97 -2.72 4.31 8.31
C ARG A 97 -1.49 5.15 8.56
N LEU A 98 -1.59 6.49 8.52
CA LEU A 98 -0.47 7.34 8.88
C LEU A 98 -0.05 7.13 10.34
N LYS A 99 -1.01 7.00 11.26
CA LYS A 99 -0.72 6.72 12.69
C LYS A 99 0.05 5.40 12.87
N GLU A 100 -0.30 4.37 12.12
CA GLU A 100 0.47 3.11 12.11
C GLU A 100 1.89 3.30 11.56
N VAL A 101 2.04 4.05 10.48
CA VAL A 101 3.36 4.35 9.89
C VAL A 101 4.23 5.15 10.86
N MET A 102 3.68 6.16 11.54
CA MET A 102 4.41 6.93 12.55
C MET A 102 4.95 6.01 13.66
N LYS A 103 4.15 5.05 14.12
CA LYS A 103 4.60 4.04 15.09
C LYS A 103 5.76 3.22 14.55
N TRP A 104 5.71 2.79 13.28
CA TRP A 104 6.82 2.04 12.69
C TRP A 104 8.10 2.87 12.55
N VAL A 105 7.98 4.16 12.23
CA VAL A 105 9.13 5.08 12.17
C VAL A 105 9.78 5.22 13.54
N LEU A 106 8.97 5.39 14.59
CA LEU A 106 9.45 5.44 15.97
C LEU A 106 10.08 4.11 16.40
N ASP A 107 9.44 2.97 16.12
CA ASP A 107 9.95 1.63 16.44
C ASP A 107 11.31 1.32 15.76
N LEU A 108 11.62 2.01 14.66
CA LEU A 108 12.86 1.88 13.90
C LEU A 108 13.88 2.97 14.22
N ASP A 109 13.60 3.84 15.20
CA ASP A 109 14.44 4.98 15.60
C ASP A 109 14.82 5.90 14.42
N ILE A 110 13.90 6.06 13.44
CA ILE A 110 14.13 6.90 12.27
C ILE A 110 13.85 8.37 12.65
N PRO A 111 14.85 9.27 12.59
CA PRO A 111 14.70 10.61 13.18
C PRO A 111 13.71 11.54 12.45
N TYR A 112 13.51 11.36 11.14
CA TYR A 112 12.71 12.28 10.33
C TYR A 112 11.65 11.54 9.50
N LEU A 113 10.41 12.03 9.58
CA LEU A 113 9.31 11.63 8.71
C LEU A 113 8.68 12.87 8.07
N THR A 114 8.59 12.89 6.75
CA THR A 114 7.86 13.92 5.99
C THR A 114 6.68 13.28 5.30
N VAL A 115 5.52 13.90 5.44
CA VAL A 115 4.28 13.41 4.86
C VAL A 115 3.69 14.48 3.96
N TYR A 116 3.46 14.13 2.70
CA TYR A 116 2.79 15.00 1.76
C TYR A 116 1.28 14.90 1.96
N ALA A 117 0.74 15.80 2.77
CA ALA A 117 -0.66 15.78 3.17
C ALA A 117 -1.61 16.37 2.12
N LEU A 118 -1.23 17.48 1.47
CA LEU A 118 -2.06 18.21 0.52
C LEU A 118 -1.21 18.96 -0.52
N SER A 119 -1.62 18.94 -1.80
CA SER A 119 -0.98 19.70 -2.88
C SER A 119 -1.72 21.00 -3.22
N SER A 120 -1.02 21.98 -3.79
CA SER A 120 -1.62 23.20 -4.34
C SER A 120 -2.67 22.91 -5.40
N GLU A 121 -2.42 21.92 -6.26
CA GLU A 121 -3.33 21.51 -7.32
C GLU A 121 -4.56 20.80 -6.73
N ASN A 122 -4.45 20.18 -5.56
CA ASN A 122 -5.59 19.56 -4.89
C ASN A 122 -6.52 20.62 -4.29
N LEU A 123 -6.00 21.76 -3.85
CA LEU A 123 -6.82 22.89 -3.41
C LEU A 123 -7.65 23.48 -4.55
N THR A 124 -7.13 23.48 -5.78
CA THR A 124 -7.85 24.07 -6.92
C THR A 124 -8.76 23.09 -7.66
N ASN A 125 -8.48 21.78 -7.58
CA ASN A 125 -9.16 20.77 -8.41
C ASN A 125 -10.16 19.87 -7.64
N ARG A 126 -10.31 20.03 -6.33
CA ARG A 126 -11.28 19.26 -5.51
C ARG A 126 -12.50 20.10 -5.17
N THR A 127 -13.60 19.46 -4.80
CA THR A 127 -14.80 20.18 -4.35
C THR A 127 -14.55 20.82 -2.99
N GLU A 128 -15.27 21.89 -2.70
CA GLU A 128 -15.15 22.61 -1.43
C GLU A 128 -15.45 21.70 -0.24
N GLU A 129 -16.48 20.83 -0.37
CA GLU A 129 -16.82 19.87 0.69
C GLU A 129 -15.69 18.84 0.91
N GLU A 130 -15.01 18.39 -0.15
CA GLU A 130 -13.87 17.47 0.02
C GLU A 130 -12.70 18.15 0.73
N ILE A 131 -12.46 19.43 0.42
CA ILE A 131 -11.39 20.22 1.05
C ILE A 131 -11.69 20.46 2.53
N GLU A 132 -12.93 20.80 2.88
CA GLU A 132 -13.37 20.99 4.27
C GLU A 132 -13.15 19.71 5.09
N ILE A 133 -13.57 18.56 4.57
CA ILE A 133 -13.35 17.25 5.21
C ILE A 133 -11.85 16.99 5.45
N LEU A 134 -10.97 17.35 4.51
CA LEU A 134 -9.52 17.18 4.69
C LEU A 134 -8.98 18.05 5.82
N PHE A 135 -9.39 19.32 5.88
CA PHE A 135 -8.99 20.22 6.95
C PHE A 135 -9.49 19.75 8.31
N ASP A 136 -10.73 19.27 8.39
CA ASP A 136 -11.27 18.68 9.61
C ASP A 136 -10.43 17.49 10.08
N LEU A 137 -10.02 16.61 9.15
CA LEU A 137 -9.16 15.47 9.47
C LEU A 137 -7.77 15.91 9.94
N TYR A 138 -7.21 16.99 9.37
CA TYR A 138 -5.92 17.54 9.83
C TYR A 138 -6.03 18.13 11.23
N VAL A 139 -7.05 18.94 11.50
CA VAL A 139 -7.30 19.50 12.84
C VAL A 139 -7.48 18.38 13.85
N GLN A 140 -8.28 17.37 13.55
CA GLN A 140 -8.43 16.20 14.40
C GLN A 140 -7.10 15.46 14.63
N GLY A 141 -6.33 15.23 13.57
CA GLY A 141 -5.03 14.55 13.66
C GLY A 141 -4.01 15.32 14.51
N LEU A 142 -3.91 16.63 14.33
CA LEU A 142 -3.04 17.49 15.13
C LEU A 142 -3.49 17.55 16.59
N ASN A 143 -4.79 17.61 16.85
CA ASN A 143 -5.33 17.56 18.21
C ASN A 143 -5.00 16.22 18.89
N GLU A 144 -5.16 15.10 18.18
CA GLU A 144 -4.78 13.77 18.69
C GLU A 144 -3.29 13.70 19.01
N ILE A 145 -2.43 14.15 18.09
CA ILE A 145 -0.97 14.20 18.28
C ILE A 145 -0.60 15.05 19.49
N SER A 146 -1.27 16.19 19.71
CA SER A 146 -0.94 17.11 20.79
C SER A 146 -1.18 16.54 22.19
N VAL A 147 -1.93 15.44 22.31
CA VAL A 147 -2.21 14.77 23.60
C VAL A 147 -1.73 13.31 23.63
N ASP A 148 -1.12 12.81 22.55
CA ASP A 148 -0.70 11.41 22.45
C ASP A 148 0.54 11.15 23.33
N PRO A 149 0.46 10.26 24.35
CA PRO A 149 1.59 9.94 25.21
C PRO A 149 2.82 9.46 24.44
N LEU A 150 2.62 8.69 23.35
CA LEU A 150 3.73 8.16 22.56
C LEU A 150 4.54 9.29 21.92
N ILE A 151 3.87 10.35 21.46
CA ILE A 151 4.52 11.52 20.85
C ILE A 151 5.35 12.27 21.90
N HIS A 152 4.78 12.51 23.09
CA HIS A 152 5.43 13.24 24.17
C HIS A 152 6.58 12.47 24.81
N GLU A 153 6.38 11.18 25.10
CA GLU A 153 7.39 10.31 25.72
C GLU A 153 8.62 10.10 24.83
N ASN A 154 8.43 10.05 23.51
CA ASN A 154 9.52 9.95 22.54
C ASN A 154 10.08 11.32 22.12
N GLY A 155 9.59 12.43 22.68
CA GLY A 155 10.08 13.77 22.37
C GLY A 155 9.90 14.17 20.90
N VAL A 156 8.86 13.67 20.25
CA VAL A 156 8.58 13.91 18.83
C VAL A 156 8.23 15.39 18.62
N ARG A 157 8.85 15.99 17.59
CA ARG A 157 8.58 17.37 17.18
C ARG A 157 7.77 17.35 15.89
N VAL A 158 6.65 18.06 15.90
CA VAL A 158 5.69 18.16 14.78
C VAL A 158 5.62 19.59 14.28
#